data_AF-A0A919UI28-F1
#
_entry.id   AF-A0A919UI28-F1
#
_cell.length_a   1.000
_cell.length_b   1.000
_cell.length_c   1.000
_cell.angle_alpha   90.00
_cell.angle_beta   90.00
_cell.angle_gamma   90.00
#
_symmetry.space_group_name_H-M   'P 1'
#
loop_
_entity.id
_entity.type
_entity.pdbx_description
1 polymer ?
#
loop_
_entity_poly.entity_id
_entity_poly.type
_entity_poly.pdbx_seq_one_letter_code
_entity_poly.pdbx_strand_id
1 'polypeptide(L)' 'MIADFQADREGFLGAKLVQLSDGEWLDIVEWRSSADYAASRTKGGNLPRIQAFFALIDELVSMEEGTLR' A
#
# COMPACT_ATOMS: atom_id res chain seq x y z
N MET A 1 -7.75 -7.67 1.57
CA MET A 1 -6.85 -6.52 1.50
C MET A 1 -7.35 -5.48 0.50
N ILE A 2 -7.28 -5.66 -0.83
CA ILE A 2 -7.70 -4.60 -1.79
C ILE A 2 -9.12 -4.08 -1.55
N ALA A 3 -10.10 -4.99 -1.40
CA ALA A 3 -11.47 -4.59 -1.08
C ALA A 3 -11.61 -3.86 0.27
N ASP A 4 -10.76 -4.19 1.26
CA ASP A 4 -10.73 -3.45 2.53
C ASP A 4 -10.14 -2.05 2.33
N PHE A 5 -9.09 -1.92 1.52
CA PHE A 5 -8.52 -0.63 1.15
C PHE A 5 -9.55 0.23 0.44
N GLN A 6 -10.26 -0.31 -0.54
CA GLN A 6 -11.32 0.42 -1.25
C GLN A 6 -12.45 0.89 -0.33
N ALA A 7 -12.78 0.11 0.70
CA ALA A 7 -13.85 0.45 1.63
C ALA A 7 -13.42 1.40 2.77
N ASP A 8 -12.17 1.30 3.25
CA ASP A 8 -11.69 2.02 4.44
C ASP A 8 -10.75 3.20 4.11
N ARG A 9 -10.08 3.18 2.96
CA ARG A 9 -9.02 4.16 2.64
C ARG A 9 -9.54 5.19 1.65
N GLU A 10 -9.93 6.34 2.20
CA GLU A 10 -10.30 7.49 1.40
C GLU A 10 -9.19 7.83 0.40
N GLY A 11 -9.58 8.08 -0.85
CA GLY A 11 -8.65 8.44 -1.93
C GLY A 11 -7.80 7.30 -2.48
N PHE A 12 -7.99 6.05 -2.05
CA PHE A 12 -7.36 4.88 -2.69
C PHE A 12 -7.87 4.70 -4.13
N LEU A 13 -6.96 4.62 -5.09
CA LEU A 13 -7.31 4.42 -6.51
C LEU A 13 -7.02 2.98 -6.98
N GLY A 14 -5.95 2.38 -6.47
CA GLY A 14 -5.58 1.02 -6.85
C GLY A 14 -4.25 0.60 -6.26
N ALA A 15 -3.95 -0.69 -6.38
CA ALA A 15 -2.66 -1.25 -6.03
C ALA A 15 -2.22 -2.26 -7.09
N LYS A 16 -0.90 -2.35 -7.31
CA LYS A 16 -0.27 -3.27 -8.26
C LYS A 16 0.95 -3.87 -7.58
N LEU A 17 1.08 -5.18 -7.66
CA LEU A 17 2.24 -5.90 -7.15
C LEU A 17 3.11 -6.33 -8.34
N VAL A 18 4.37 -5.89 -8.34
CA VAL A 18 5.34 -6.15 -9.40
C VAL A 18 6.49 -6.96 -8.83
N GLN A 19 6.81 -8.09 -9.46
CA GLN A 19 8.00 -8.85 -9.11
C GLN A 19 9.24 -8.18 -9.71
N LEU A 20 10.27 -7.96 -8.89
CA LEU A 20 11.56 -7.42 -9.31
C LEU A 20 12.58 -8.57 -9.52
N SER A 21 13.84 -8.22 -9.75
CA SER A 21 14.93 -9.20 -9.70
C SER A 21 15.14 -9.72 -8.27
N ASP A 22 15.93 -10.78 -8.14
CA ASP A 22 16.44 -11.26 -6.84
C ASP A 22 15.37 -11.69 -5.82
N GLY A 23 14.14 -11.93 -6.29
CA GLY A 23 13.02 -12.33 -5.44
C GLY A 23 12.35 -11.18 -4.69
N GLU A 24 12.73 -9.93 -4.98
CA GLU A 24 12.10 -8.74 -4.41
C GLU A 24 10.75 -8.44 -5.07
N TRP A 25 9.93 -7.67 -4.36
CA TRP A 25 8.60 -7.27 -4.81
C TRP A 25 8.38 -5.79 -4.54
N LEU A 26 7.73 -5.11 -5.49
CA LEU A 26 7.32 -3.73 -5.38
C LEU A 26 5.79 -3.65 -5.33
N ASP A 27 5.25 -3.17 -4.21
CA ASP A 27 3.84 -2.79 -4.09
C ASP A 27 3.68 -1.30 -4.46
N ILE A 28 3.00 -1.04 -5.58
CA ILE A 28 2.70 0.30 -6.07
C ILE A 28 1.25 0.60 -5.71
N VAL A 29 1.05 1.58 -4.82
CA VAL A 29 -0.28 2.02 -4.41
C VAL A 29 -0.56 3.43 -4.93
N GLU A 30 -1.63 3.58 -5.69
CA GLU A 30 -2.03 4.85 -6.29
C GLU A 30 -3.07 5.54 -5.40
N TRP A 31 -2.81 6.81 -5.10
CA TRP A 31 -3.67 7.66 -4.28
C TRP A 31 -4.10 8.89 -5.07
N ARG A 32 -5.31 9.37 -4.78
CA ARG A 32 -5.84 10.62 -5.35
C ARG A 32 -5.01 11.84 -4.95
N SER A 33 -4.40 11.83 -3.77
CA SER A 33 -3.54 12.91 -3.28
C SER A 33 -2.55 12.42 -2.23
N SER A 34 -1.45 13.16 -2.02
CA SER A 34 -0.50 12.92 -0.92
C SER A 34 -1.15 13.01 0.46
N ALA A 35 -2.21 13.81 0.63
CA ALA A 35 -2.95 13.90 1.89
C ALA A 35 -3.72 12.61 2.19
N ASP A 36 -4.37 12.03 1.17
CA ASP A 36 -5.07 10.74 1.29
C ASP A 36 -4.07 9.62 1.62
N TYR A 37 -2.88 9.63 1.00
CA TYR A 37 -1.79 8.71 1.33
C TYR A 37 -1.35 8.87 2.80
N ALA A 38 -1.07 10.09 3.26
CA ALA A 38 -0.65 10.35 4.63
C ALA A 38 -1.70 9.87 5.66
N ALA A 39 -2.98 10.15 5.41
CA ALA A 39 -4.08 9.69 6.26
C ALA A 39 -4.19 8.15 6.30
N SER A 40 -4.02 7.49 5.15
CA SER A 40 -3.97 6.03 5.08
C SER A 40 -2.77 5.47 5.86
N ARG A 41 -1.59 6.10 5.75
CA ARG A 41 -0.38 5.66 6.46
C ARG A 41 -0.58 5.68 7.98
N THR A 42 -1.25 6.72 8.52
CA THR A 42 -1.58 6.79 9.94
C THR A 42 -2.49 5.64 10.41
N LYS A 43 -3.37 5.12 9.55
CA LYS A 43 -4.24 3.97 9.89
C LYS A 43 -3.47 2.65 10.02
N GLY A 44 -2.30 2.51 9.38
CA GLY A 44 -1.49 1.28 9.46
C GLY A 44 -2.28 0.02 9.09
N GLY A 45 -2.03 -1.09 9.78
CA GLY A 45 -2.77 -2.36 9.62
C GLY A 45 -4.05 -2.47 10.44
N ASN A 46 -4.87 -1.42 10.53
CA ASN A 46 -6.08 -1.35 11.38
C ASN A 46 -7.13 -2.46 11.16
N LEU A 47 -7.15 -3.11 10.00
CA LEU A 47 -8.09 -4.18 9.67
C LEU A 47 -7.39 -5.54 9.60
N PRO A 48 -8.01 -6.64 10.09
CA PRO A 48 -7.37 -7.96 10.14
C PRO A 48 -6.83 -8.44 8.79
N ARG A 49 -7.57 -8.24 7.69
CA ARG A 49 -7.14 -8.64 6.34
C ARG A 49 -6.02 -7.75 5.78
N ILE A 50 -5.87 -6.53 6.26
CA ILE A 50 -4.75 -5.64 5.90
C ILE A 50 -3.51 -6.05 6.71
N GLN A 51 -3.68 -6.25 8.02
CA GLN A 51 -2.61 -6.74 8.88
C GLN A 51 -2.05 -8.09 8.40
N ALA A 52 -2.93 -9.02 7.99
CA ALA A 52 -2.52 -10.32 7.46
C ALA A 52 -1.68 -10.19 6.18
N PHE A 53 -1.94 -9.19 5.33
CA PHE A 53 -1.11 -8.93 4.16
C PHE A 53 0.26 -8.38 4.56
N PHE A 54 0.32 -7.40 5.47
CA PHE A 54 1.60 -6.88 5.96
C PHE A 54 2.44 -7.94 6.68
N ALA A 55 1.81 -8.92 7.34
CA ALA A 55 2.51 -10.04 7.96
C ALA A 55 3.16 -11.02 6.97
N LEU A 56 2.84 -10.94 5.67
CA LEU A 56 3.51 -11.73 4.62
C LEU A 56 4.79 -11.06 4.13
N ILE A 57 5.02 -9.79 4.48
CA ILE A 57 6.23 -9.05 4.11
C ILE A 57 7.33 -9.45 5.10
N ASP A 58 8.31 -10.22 4.62
CA ASP A 58 9.44 -10.66 5.43
C ASP A 58 10.33 -9.48 5.87
N GLU A 59 10.67 -8.61 4.91
CA GLU A 59 11.44 -7.39 5.14
C GLU A 59 10.96 -6.23 4.25
N LEU A 60 10.95 -5.02 4.81
CA LEU A 60 10.72 -3.79 4.06
C LEU A 60 12.07 -3.13 3.77
N VAL A 61 12.55 -3.25 2.53
CA VAL A 61 13.85 -2.69 2.10
C VAL A 61 13.76 -1.17 1.90
N SER A 62 12.70 -0.68 1.27
CA SER A 62 12.48 0.75 1.02
C SER A 62 10.99 1.11 0.96
N MET A 63 10.69 2.40 1.13
CA MET A 63 9.36 2.97 0.94
C MET A 63 9.52 4.39 0.40
N GLU A 64 8.92 4.65 -0.76
CA GLU A 64 9.06 5.91 -1.49
C GLU A 64 7.69 6.49 -1.84
N GLU A 65 7.59 7.82 -1.92
CA GLU A 65 6.42 8.53 -2.42
C GLU A 65 6.80 9.28 -3.71
N GLY A 66 5.98 9.12 -4.75
CA GLY A 66 6.15 9.79 -6.04
C GLY A 66 4.87 10.47 -6.51
N THR A 67 4.99 11.34 -7.51
CA THR A 67 3.85 11.98 -8.18
C THR A 67 3.77 11.53 -9.63
N LEU A 68 2.57 11.18 -10.07
CA LEU A 68 2.28 10.95 -11.50
C LEU A 68 2.18 12.32 -12.18
N ARG A 69 2.80 12.47 -13.35
CA ARG A 69 2.73 13.67 -14.20
C ARG A 69 1.73 13.50 -15.32
#